data_AF-A0A4W5LJI6-F1
#
_entry.id   AF-A0A4W5LJI6-F1
#
_cell.length_a   1.000
_cell.length_b   1.000
_cell.length_c   1.000
_cell.angle_alpha   90.00
_cell.angle_beta   90.00
_cell.angle_gamma   90.00
#
_symmetry.space_group_name_H-M   'P 1'
#
loop_
_entity.id
_entity.type
_entity.pdbx_description
1 polymer ?
#
loop_
_entity_poly.entity_id
_entity_poly.type
_entity_poly.pdbx_seq_one_letter_code
_entity_poly.pdbx_strand_id
1 'polypeptide(L)'
;SIVLSVSLHVFLALLDSGVIFIERVLYGRTDGATCREGRPANQLTNTQCSQTDTLEVLSQRCNGKLVCEVNTEVFCTSDPCVGIYKYLETTYTCILATRSITCEGSDALLECDEGTIQIHSANYGRPNTNCLSQSTTSSEVAESQCDVQASSSLYGDPCVGTYKYLDVAKREAHSHDWEVEC
;
A
#
# COMPACT_ATOMS: atom_id res chain seq x y z
N SER A 1 5.19 -15.66 3.02
CA SER A 1 5.21 -14.74 4.18
C SER A 1 6.64 -14.30 4.43
N ILE A 2 6.98 -13.05 4.10
CA ILE A 2 8.31 -12.48 4.38
C ILE A 2 8.18 -11.70 5.69
N VAL A 3 8.77 -12.24 6.77
CA VAL A 3 8.78 -11.59 8.08
C VAL A 3 9.96 -10.60 8.10
N LEU A 4 9.69 -9.32 7.85
CA LEU A 4 10.70 -8.25 7.91
C LEU A 4 10.89 -7.81 9.37
N SER A 5 11.83 -8.46 10.06
CA SER A 5 12.41 -7.97 11.31
C SER A 5 13.79 -7.35 11.02
N VAL A 6 14.04 -6.20 11.65
CA VAL A 6 15.30 -5.42 11.70
C VAL A 6 15.47 -4.29 10.66
N SER A 7 14.71 -3.20 10.81
CA SER A 7 15.19 -1.80 10.77
C SER A 7 14.03 -0.82 10.84
N LEU A 8 14.32 0.42 11.23
CA LEU A 8 13.40 1.58 11.29
C LEU A 8 12.62 1.82 9.97
N HIS A 9 13.09 1.23 8.88
CA HIS A 9 12.52 1.28 7.55
C HIS A 9 12.23 -0.14 7.05
N VAL A 10 11.01 -0.38 6.61
CA VAL A 10 10.59 -1.62 5.96
C VAL A 10 10.65 -1.41 4.46
N PHE A 11 11.44 -2.22 3.75
CA PHE A 11 11.63 -2.13 2.30
C PHE A 11 10.96 -3.32 1.60
N LEU A 12 9.96 -3.03 0.78
CA LEU A 12 9.28 -4.00 -0.07
C LEU A 12 9.66 -3.69 -1.51
N ALA A 13 10.19 -4.65 -2.27
CA ALA A 13 10.54 -4.47 -3.68
C ALA A 13 10.26 -5.73 -4.51
N LEU A 14 9.88 -5.52 -5.77
CA LEU A 14 9.52 -6.56 -6.73
C LEU A 14 10.52 -6.56 -7.91
N LEU A 15 10.83 -7.75 -8.43
CA LEU A 15 11.80 -7.95 -9.52
C LEU A 15 11.16 -7.96 -10.93
N ASP A 16 9.83 -8.04 -11.04
CA ASP A 16 9.09 -8.00 -12.31
C ASP A 16 7.74 -7.27 -12.15
N SER A 17 7.11 -6.93 -13.29
CA SER A 17 5.96 -6.04 -13.54
C SER A 17 4.68 -6.26 -12.70
N GLY A 18 4.77 -6.10 -11.38
CA GLY A 18 3.64 -6.15 -10.46
C GLY A 18 3.75 -5.10 -9.37
N VAL A 19 2.65 -4.88 -8.66
CA VAL A 19 2.56 -3.92 -7.55
C VAL A 19 2.32 -4.64 -6.23
N ILE A 20 2.76 -4.00 -5.15
CA ILE A 20 2.51 -4.47 -3.78
C ILE A 20 1.01 -4.37 -3.51
N PHE A 21 0.45 -5.43 -2.92
CA PHE A 21 -0.87 -5.44 -2.30
C PHE A 21 -0.76 -6.01 -0.89
N ILE A 22 -1.04 -5.18 0.11
CA ILE A 22 -0.95 -5.55 1.53
C ILE A 22 -2.21 -6.35 1.91
N GLU A 23 -2.01 -7.55 2.45
CA GLU A 23 -3.11 -8.43 2.88
C GLU A 23 -3.35 -8.35 4.38
N ARG A 24 -2.27 -8.36 5.17
CA ARG A 24 -2.32 -8.38 6.63
C ARG A 24 -1.19 -7.54 7.20
N VAL A 25 -1.50 -6.85 8.28
CA VAL A 25 -0.53 -6.03 9.01
C VAL A 25 -0.81 -6.11 10.50
N LEU A 26 0.25 -6.18 11.27
CA LEU A 26 0.25 -6.08 12.71
C LEU A 26 1.35 -5.12 13.13
N TYR A 27 1.00 -4.12 13.94
CA TYR A 27 1.97 -3.34 14.69
C TYR A 27 1.70 -3.51 16.18
N GLY A 28 2.66 -4.11 16.89
CA GLY A 28 2.44 -4.50 18.28
C GLY A 28 3.39 -5.60 18.75
N ARG A 29 2.91 -6.45 19.65
CA ARG A 29 3.57 -7.68 20.08
C ARG A 29 2.51 -8.74 20.36
N THR A 30 2.57 -9.82 19.61
CA THR A 30 1.72 -11.01 19.74
C THR A 30 2.47 -12.25 20.20
N ASP A 31 3.80 -12.20 20.27
CA ASP A 31 4.63 -13.29 20.79
C ASP A 31 5.91 -12.79 21.51
N GLY A 32 6.54 -13.67 22.30
CA GLY A 32 7.76 -13.36 23.08
C GLY A 32 9.08 -13.69 22.37
N ALA A 33 9.03 -14.28 21.18
CA ALA A 33 10.18 -14.72 20.39
C ALA A 33 10.65 -13.64 19.39
N THR A 34 9.70 -13.00 18.71
CA THR A 34 9.92 -12.03 17.65
C THR A 34 10.56 -10.74 18.18
N CYS A 35 11.64 -10.31 17.51
CA CYS A 35 12.41 -9.12 17.84
C CYS A 35 12.83 -9.02 19.33
N ARG A 36 13.18 -10.15 19.97
CA ARG A 36 13.52 -10.20 21.41
C ARG A 36 14.98 -9.91 21.75
N GLU A 37 15.88 -10.03 20.77
CA GLU A 37 17.32 -9.95 21.01
C GLU A 37 17.73 -8.58 21.57
N GLY A 38 18.56 -8.58 22.61
CA GLY A 38 19.01 -7.36 23.29
C GLY A 38 17.93 -6.61 24.07
N ARG A 39 16.71 -7.17 24.24
CA ARG A 39 15.60 -6.51 24.93
C ARG A 39 15.45 -6.98 26.38
N PRO A 40 15.23 -6.05 27.33
CA PRO A 40 14.85 -6.39 28.70
C PRO A 40 13.56 -7.22 28.77
N ALA A 41 13.50 -8.17 29.70
CA ALA A 41 12.34 -9.06 29.83
C ALA A 41 11.01 -8.32 30.02
N ASN A 42 11.01 -7.20 30.75
CA ASN A 42 9.82 -6.38 30.98
C ASN A 42 9.26 -5.73 29.70
N GLN A 43 10.06 -5.59 28.64
CA GLN A 43 9.60 -5.07 27.35
C GLN A 43 8.96 -6.17 26.46
N LEU A 44 9.01 -7.44 26.90
CA LEU A 44 8.55 -8.60 26.14
C LEU A 44 7.35 -9.31 26.78
N THR A 45 6.87 -8.85 27.94
CA THR A 45 5.86 -9.53 28.75
C THR A 45 4.46 -9.48 28.18
N ASN A 46 4.09 -8.40 27.49
CA ASN A 46 2.76 -8.26 26.91
C ASN A 46 2.76 -8.74 25.45
N THR A 47 2.10 -9.88 25.23
CA THR A 47 1.89 -10.48 23.90
C THR A 47 0.44 -10.37 23.43
N GLN A 48 -0.34 -9.49 24.03
CA GLN A 48 -1.71 -9.14 23.61
C GLN A 48 -1.74 -7.66 23.23
N CYS A 49 -0.73 -7.23 22.49
CA CYS A 49 -0.58 -5.85 22.05
C CYS A 49 -0.70 -5.78 20.53
N SER A 50 -1.71 -5.05 20.05
CA SER A 50 -1.88 -4.77 18.63
C SER A 50 -2.57 -3.43 18.47
N GLN A 51 -2.09 -2.63 17.51
CA GLN A 51 -2.68 -1.36 17.15
C GLN A 51 -3.78 -1.54 16.10
N THR A 52 -4.91 -0.85 16.27
CA THR A 52 -5.98 -0.80 15.27
C THR A 52 -5.53 0.00 14.04
N ASP A 53 -6.21 -0.20 12.91
CA ASP A 53 -6.04 0.61 11.68
C ASP A 53 -4.66 0.53 11.02
N THR A 54 -3.76 -0.30 11.54
CA THR A 54 -2.41 -0.52 11.00
C THR A 54 -2.44 -0.99 9.54
N LEU A 55 -3.41 -1.86 9.20
CA LEU A 55 -3.62 -2.34 7.83
C LEU A 55 -3.98 -1.19 6.89
N GLU A 56 -4.94 -0.35 7.26
CA GLU A 56 -5.36 0.79 6.43
C GLU A 56 -4.19 1.75 6.18
N VAL A 57 -3.46 2.11 7.24
CA VAL A 57 -2.32 3.02 7.16
C VAL A 57 -1.21 2.49 6.27
N LEU A 58 -0.88 1.18 6.36
CA LEU A 58 0.17 0.60 5.52
C LEU A 58 -0.31 0.39 4.07
N SER A 59 -1.55 -0.06 3.87
CA SER A 59 -2.16 -0.21 2.55
C SER A 59 -2.19 1.11 1.80
N GLN A 60 -2.60 2.20 2.43
CA GLN A 60 -2.58 3.54 1.83
C GLN A 60 -1.16 3.99 1.41
N ARG A 61 -0.12 3.50 2.08
CA ARG A 61 1.27 3.87 1.81
C ARG A 61 1.95 2.98 0.78
N CYS A 62 1.55 1.72 0.69
CA CYS A 62 2.28 0.70 -0.08
C CYS A 62 1.52 0.14 -1.27
N ASN A 63 0.19 0.08 -1.23
CA ASN A 63 -0.56 -0.53 -2.33
C ASN A 63 -0.32 0.24 -3.64
N GLY A 64 -0.12 -0.51 -4.73
CA GLY A 64 0.14 0.08 -6.04
C GLY A 64 1.59 0.47 -6.31
N LYS A 65 2.48 0.36 -5.32
CA LYS A 65 3.90 0.68 -5.49
C LYS A 65 4.70 -0.55 -5.89
N LEU A 66 5.73 -0.34 -6.72
CA LEU A 66 6.78 -1.34 -6.98
C LEU A 66 7.70 -1.49 -5.77
N VAL A 67 7.96 -0.35 -5.12
CA VAL A 67 8.81 -0.24 -3.95
C VAL A 67 8.08 0.56 -2.89
N CYS A 68 7.94 0.00 -1.69
CA CYS A 68 7.41 0.72 -0.54
C CYS A 68 8.44 0.76 0.58
N GLU A 69 8.76 1.98 1.02
CA GLU A 69 9.55 2.24 2.21
C GLU A 69 8.69 2.95 3.25
N VAL A 70 8.60 2.39 4.46
CA VAL A 70 7.79 2.96 5.54
C VAL A 70 8.60 3.06 6.82
N ASN A 71 8.56 4.24 7.43
CA ASN A 71 9.05 4.47 8.79
C ASN A 71 7.98 4.09 9.80
N THR A 72 8.33 3.27 10.81
CA THR A 72 7.41 2.82 11.86
C THR A 72 6.86 3.94 12.74
N GLU A 73 7.47 5.13 12.74
CA GLU A 73 6.98 6.33 13.46
C GLU A 73 5.54 6.72 13.06
N VAL A 74 5.14 6.35 11.85
CA VAL A 74 3.79 6.51 11.32
C VAL A 74 2.74 5.87 12.22
N PHE A 75 3.09 4.75 12.87
CA PHE A 75 2.20 4.03 13.77
C PHE A 75 2.30 4.56 15.21
N CYS A 76 3.35 5.29 15.56
CA CYS A 76 3.62 5.75 16.93
C CYS A 76 2.69 6.88 17.43
N THR A 77 1.72 7.32 16.62
CA THR A 77 0.76 8.37 17.01
C THR A 77 -0.20 7.92 18.12
N SER A 78 -0.43 6.61 18.26
CA SER A 78 -1.22 6.01 19.34
C SER A 78 -0.57 4.70 19.79
N ASP A 79 0.27 4.75 20.83
CA ASP A 79 0.97 3.56 21.32
C ASP A 79 -0.01 2.58 21.99
N PRO A 80 -0.24 1.37 21.44
CA PRO A 80 -1.18 0.38 21.99
C PRO A 80 -0.71 -0.25 23.31
N CYS A 81 0.60 -0.19 23.62
CA CYS A 81 1.18 -0.79 24.81
C CYS A 81 2.50 -0.10 25.20
N VAL A 82 2.39 0.99 25.95
CA VAL A 82 3.53 1.78 26.41
C VAL A 82 4.50 0.91 27.22
N GLY A 83 5.80 1.03 26.92
CA GLY A 83 6.86 0.28 27.59
C GLY A 83 7.11 -1.13 27.06
N ILE A 84 6.31 -1.59 26.10
CA ILE A 84 6.49 -2.87 25.41
C ILE A 84 7.16 -2.62 24.06
N TYR A 85 8.17 -3.43 23.75
CA TYR A 85 8.88 -3.35 22.48
C TYR A 85 8.02 -3.98 21.39
N LYS A 86 7.60 -3.17 20.41
CA LYS A 86 6.71 -3.57 19.32
C LYS A 86 7.49 -3.94 18.06
N TYR A 87 6.85 -4.65 17.15
CA TYR A 87 7.33 -4.95 15.82
C TYR A 87 6.20 -4.76 14.81
N LEU A 88 6.58 -4.47 13.56
CA LEU A 88 5.67 -4.53 12.42
C LEU A 88 5.82 -5.90 11.77
N GLU A 89 4.71 -6.60 11.62
CA GLU A 89 4.60 -7.83 10.84
C GLU A 89 3.62 -7.59 9.72
N THR A 90 3.96 -7.98 8.49
CA THR A 90 3.08 -7.79 7.33
C THR A 90 3.17 -8.95 6.37
N THR A 91 2.03 -9.28 5.77
CA THR A 91 1.93 -10.18 4.62
C THR A 91 1.43 -9.36 3.44
N TYR A 92 2.12 -9.50 2.32
CA TYR A 92 1.80 -8.84 1.07
C TYR A 92 1.93 -9.82 -0.09
N THR A 93 1.19 -9.54 -1.15
CA THR A 93 1.28 -10.22 -2.44
C THR A 93 1.79 -9.27 -3.51
N CYS A 94 2.37 -9.85 -4.55
CA CYS A 94 2.72 -9.16 -5.77
C CYS A 94 1.62 -9.45 -6.78
N ILE A 95 0.88 -8.42 -7.19
CA ILE A 95 -0.15 -8.56 -8.21
C ILE A 95 0.39 -8.00 -9.51
N LEU A 96 0.37 -8.79 -10.58
CA LEU A 96 0.73 -8.32 -11.92
C LEU A 96 -0.19 -7.16 -12.31
N ALA A 97 0.41 -6.02 -12.62
CA ALA A 97 -0.33 -4.81 -12.97
C ALA A 97 0.50 -3.91 -13.90
N THR A 98 -0.19 -3.32 -14.86
CA THR A 98 0.34 -2.27 -15.73
C THR A 98 0.09 -0.92 -15.09
N ARG A 99 1.13 -0.07 -15.06
CA ARG A 99 1.02 1.29 -14.51
C ARG A 99 0.73 2.33 -15.59
N SER A 100 -0.24 3.19 -15.34
CA SER A 100 -0.55 4.37 -16.15
C SER A 100 -0.32 5.63 -15.30
N ILE A 101 0.57 6.51 -15.76
CA ILE A 101 0.91 7.77 -15.08
C ILE A 101 0.34 8.94 -15.88
N THR A 102 -0.50 9.75 -15.25
CA THR A 102 -1.13 10.93 -15.85
C THR A 102 -0.89 12.17 -15.00
N CYS A 103 -0.40 13.22 -15.65
CA CYS A 103 -0.08 14.51 -15.04
C CYS A 103 -1.32 15.29 -14.58
N GLU A 104 -1.22 16.07 -13.50
CA GLU A 104 -2.32 16.95 -13.05
C GLU A 104 -2.78 17.90 -14.17
N GLY A 105 -4.10 17.98 -14.37
CA GLY A 105 -4.76 18.75 -15.42
C GLY A 105 -4.92 18.02 -16.75
N SER A 106 -4.52 16.75 -16.83
CA SER A 106 -4.71 15.88 -18.01
C SER A 106 -5.70 14.75 -17.72
N ASP A 107 -6.18 14.12 -18.79
CA ASP A 107 -7.06 12.95 -18.75
C ASP A 107 -6.27 11.67 -19.05
N ALA A 108 -6.48 10.65 -18.22
CA ALA A 108 -5.88 9.33 -18.37
C ALA A 108 -6.86 8.46 -19.17
N LEU A 109 -6.46 8.07 -20.38
CA LEU A 109 -7.22 7.13 -21.16
C LEU A 109 -6.83 5.69 -20.77
N LEU A 110 -7.73 5.00 -20.06
CA LEU A 110 -7.55 3.60 -19.68
C LEU A 110 -8.36 2.73 -20.64
N GLU A 111 -7.68 2.06 -21.57
CA GLU A 111 -8.30 1.14 -22.53
C GLU A 111 -7.84 -0.31 -22.31
N CYS A 112 -8.66 -1.27 -22.74
CA CYS A 112 -8.28 -2.65 -22.99
C CYS A 112 -8.95 -3.15 -24.28
N ASP A 113 -8.23 -3.92 -25.09
CA ASP A 113 -8.71 -4.41 -26.39
C ASP A 113 -9.90 -5.37 -26.25
N GLU A 114 -9.90 -6.19 -25.20
CA GLU A 114 -10.96 -7.14 -24.89
C GLU A 114 -11.06 -7.35 -23.37
N GLY A 115 -12.27 -7.45 -22.82
CA GLY A 115 -12.48 -7.73 -21.39
C GLY A 115 -12.80 -6.49 -20.55
N THR A 116 -12.39 -6.52 -19.28
CA THR A 116 -12.64 -5.46 -18.29
C THR A 116 -11.35 -4.99 -17.65
N ILE A 117 -11.33 -3.72 -17.23
CA ILE A 117 -10.19 -3.16 -16.51
C ILE A 117 -10.43 -3.33 -15.01
N GLN A 118 -9.54 -4.07 -14.34
CA GLN A 118 -9.48 -4.16 -12.89
C GLN A 118 -8.46 -3.17 -12.36
N ILE A 119 -8.92 -2.16 -11.62
CA ILE A 119 -8.04 -1.22 -10.94
C ILE A 119 -7.61 -1.84 -9.61
N HIS A 120 -6.30 -2.02 -9.42
CA HIS A 120 -5.73 -2.50 -8.15
C HIS A 120 -5.40 -1.34 -7.19
N SER A 121 -5.03 -0.18 -7.75
CA SER A 121 -4.78 1.03 -6.97
C SER A 121 -4.82 2.26 -7.87
N ALA A 122 -5.31 3.38 -7.35
CA ALA A 122 -5.17 4.70 -7.95
C ALA A 122 -4.64 5.69 -6.92
N ASN A 123 -3.48 6.28 -7.19
CA ASN A 123 -2.78 7.18 -6.29
C ASN A 123 -2.62 8.56 -6.93
N TYR A 124 -3.25 9.60 -6.37
CA TYR A 124 -3.08 10.98 -6.84
C TYR A 124 -2.13 11.76 -5.92
N GLY A 125 -1.09 12.34 -6.49
CA GLY A 125 -0.08 13.06 -5.72
C GLY A 125 1.35 12.93 -6.22
N ARG A 126 2.30 12.86 -5.28
CA ARG A 126 3.74 12.62 -5.47
C ARG A 126 4.25 11.71 -4.34
N PRO A 127 4.49 10.41 -4.62
CA PRO A 127 4.81 9.38 -3.63
C PRO A 127 6.02 9.64 -2.75
N ASN A 128 6.98 10.45 -3.21
CA ASN A 128 8.25 10.68 -2.53
C ASN A 128 8.22 11.90 -1.57
N THR A 129 7.11 12.65 -1.46
CA THR A 129 7.09 13.95 -0.74
C THR A 129 5.93 14.11 0.26
N ASN A 130 5.49 13.04 0.95
CA ASN A 130 4.31 13.07 1.85
C ASN A 130 3.04 13.65 1.18
N CYS A 131 2.99 13.58 -0.15
CA CYS A 131 2.09 14.33 -1.02
C CYS A 131 1.15 13.35 -1.71
N LEU A 132 0.50 12.47 -0.95
CA LEU A 132 -0.39 11.43 -1.47
C LEU A 132 -1.81 11.70 -0.96
N SER A 133 -2.79 11.78 -1.88
CA SER A 133 -4.20 11.72 -1.49
C SER A 133 -4.54 10.30 -1.07
N GLN A 134 -5.68 10.12 -0.38
CA GLN A 134 -6.15 8.77 -0.04
C GLN A 134 -6.13 7.88 -1.28
N SER A 135 -5.48 6.72 -1.15
CA SER A 135 -5.51 5.67 -2.16
C SER A 135 -6.95 5.18 -2.25
N THR A 136 -7.64 5.45 -3.35
CA THR A 136 -8.93 4.82 -3.62
C THR A 136 -8.62 3.39 -4.06
N THR A 137 -8.51 2.47 -3.10
CA THR A 137 -8.65 1.04 -3.39
C THR A 137 -10.13 0.74 -3.50
N SER A 138 -10.73 1.15 -4.60
CA SER A 138 -11.95 0.50 -5.06
C SER A 138 -11.51 -0.42 -6.18
N SER A 139 -11.76 -1.72 -6.02
CA SER A 139 -11.73 -2.68 -7.11
C SER A 139 -12.88 -2.34 -8.07
N GLU A 140 -12.78 -1.17 -8.70
CA GLU A 140 -13.73 -0.71 -9.69
C GLU A 140 -13.43 -1.48 -10.97
N VAL A 141 -14.41 -2.30 -11.36
CA VAL A 141 -14.46 -2.89 -12.68
C VAL A 141 -14.93 -1.78 -13.60
N ALA A 142 -13.99 -1.18 -14.34
CA ALA A 142 -14.33 -0.22 -15.38
C ALA A 142 -14.68 -0.96 -16.68
N GLU A 143 -15.49 -0.32 -17.53
CA GLU A 143 -15.77 -0.78 -18.89
C GLU A 143 -14.48 -0.92 -19.72
N SER A 144 -14.58 -1.38 -20.97
CA SER A 144 -13.42 -1.57 -21.85
C SER A 144 -12.59 -0.30 -22.11
N GLN A 145 -13.15 0.87 -21.78
CA GLN A 145 -12.51 2.18 -21.88
C GLN A 145 -13.06 3.12 -20.81
N CYS A 146 -12.19 3.82 -20.09
CA CYS A 146 -12.59 4.94 -19.23
C CYS A 146 -11.57 6.07 -19.23
N ASP A 147 -12.08 7.30 -19.19
CA ASP A 147 -11.29 8.52 -19.03
C ASP A 147 -11.27 8.93 -17.55
N VAL A 148 -10.07 9.03 -16.99
CA VAL A 148 -9.88 9.40 -15.59
C VAL A 148 -9.11 10.71 -15.52
N GLN A 149 -9.78 11.77 -15.10
CA GLN A 149 -9.16 13.09 -15.01
C GLN A 149 -8.27 13.21 -13.77
N ALA A 150 -7.01 13.57 -13.96
CA ALA A 150 -6.07 13.82 -12.85
C ALA A 150 -6.26 15.24 -12.30
N SER A 151 -7.18 15.43 -11.35
CA SER A 151 -7.51 16.77 -10.81
C SER A 151 -7.67 16.84 -9.28
N SER A 152 -7.10 17.89 -8.69
CA SER A 152 -7.29 18.28 -7.29
C SER A 152 -8.76 18.56 -6.94
N SER A 153 -9.60 18.88 -7.94
CA SER A 153 -11.05 19.05 -7.72
C SER A 153 -11.78 17.73 -7.47
N LEU A 154 -11.24 16.62 -7.98
CA LEU A 154 -11.83 15.28 -7.84
C LEU A 154 -11.28 14.55 -6.62
N TYR A 155 -9.97 14.63 -6.40
CA TYR A 155 -9.28 13.84 -5.36
C TYR A 155 -8.88 14.65 -4.13
N GLY A 156 -9.17 15.95 -4.11
CA GLY A 156 -8.60 16.90 -3.16
C GLY A 156 -7.14 17.22 -3.48
N ASP A 157 -6.60 18.29 -2.87
CA ASP A 157 -5.19 18.64 -2.99
C ASP A 157 -4.39 18.10 -1.78
N PRO A 158 -3.66 16.98 -1.93
CA PRO A 158 -2.86 16.43 -0.84
C PRO A 158 -1.62 17.27 -0.47
N CYS A 159 -1.22 18.23 -1.31
CA CYS A 159 0.04 18.95 -1.16
C CYS A 159 0.06 20.22 -2.00
N VAL A 160 -0.55 21.27 -1.44
CA VAL A 160 -0.66 22.60 -2.08
C VAL A 160 0.71 23.12 -2.51
N GLY A 161 0.79 23.59 -3.76
CA GLY A 161 2.02 24.13 -4.33
C GLY A 161 2.99 23.07 -4.86
N THR A 162 2.65 21.77 -4.75
CA THR A 162 3.42 20.69 -5.38
C THR A 162 2.69 20.18 -6.62
N TYR A 163 3.44 19.94 -7.69
CA TYR A 163 2.90 19.31 -8.90
C TYR A 163 2.59 17.83 -8.66
N LYS A 164 1.36 17.41 -8.99
CA LYS A 164 0.85 16.06 -8.72
C LYS A 164 0.64 15.25 -10.01
N TYR A 165 0.48 13.95 -9.87
CA TYR A 165 0.10 13.04 -10.94
C TYR A 165 -0.78 11.92 -10.39
N LEU A 166 -1.63 11.37 -11.24
CA LEU A 166 -2.40 10.15 -11.00
C LEU A 166 -1.58 8.94 -11.48
N ASP A 167 -1.39 7.95 -10.61
CA ASP A 167 -0.68 6.71 -10.87
C ASP A 167 -1.65 5.53 -10.64
N VAL A 168 -2.10 4.92 -11.74
CA VAL A 168 -3.07 3.84 -11.73
C VAL A 168 -2.35 2.53 -12.02
N ALA A 169 -2.49 1.56 -11.11
CA ALA A 169 -2.11 0.18 -11.36
C ALA A 169 -3.36 -0.61 -11.76
N LYS A 170 -3.37 -1.12 -13.00
CA LYS A 170 -4.49 -1.86 -13.56
C LYS A 170 -4.09 -3.22 -14.11
N ARG A 171 -5.05 -4.13 -14.18
CA ARG A 171 -4.93 -5.41 -14.88
C ARG A 171 -6.10 -5.55 -15.84
N GLU A 172 -5.83 -6.13 -17.00
CA GLU A 172 -6.85 -6.47 -17.98
C GLU A 172 -7.36 -7.87 -17.64
N ALA A 173 -8.66 -7.99 -17.38
CA ALA A 173 -9.30 -9.24 -17.03
C ALA A 173 -10.19 -9.67 -18.21
N HIS A 174 -9.77 -10.74 -18.88
CA HIS A 174 -10.54 -11.34 -19.97
C HIS A 174 -11.54 -12.35 -19.41
N SER A 175 -12.64 -12.58 -20.13
CA SER A 175 -13.70 -13.54 -19.74
C SER A 175 -13.22 -15.01 -19.64
N HIS A 176 -11.99 -15.31 -20.08
CA HIS A 176 -11.34 -16.62 -20.00
C HIS A 176 -10.31 -16.75 -18.86
N ASP A 177 -10.12 -15.74 -18.00
CA ASP A 177 -9.32 -15.87 -16.78
C ASP A 177 -10.11 -16.64 -15.70
N TRP A 178 -10.20 -17.97 -15.84
CA TRP A 178 -10.81 -18.83 -14.81
C TRP A 178 -9.82 -19.62 -13.96
N GLU A 179 -8.49 -19.56 -14.13
CA GLU A 179 -7.58 -20.22 -13.19
C GLU A 179 -6.12 -19.80 -13.39
N VAL A 180 -5.60 -18.97 -12.48
CA VAL A 180 -4.25 -19.16 -11.92
C VAL A 180 -4.21 -18.51 -10.52
N GLU A 181 -4.93 -19.11 -9.58
CA GLU A 181 -4.47 -19.14 -8.20
C GLU A 181 -3.40 -20.24 -8.12
N CYS A 182 -2.17 -19.90 -7.77
CA CYS A 182 -1.14 -20.86 -7.35
C CYS A 182 -1.16 -21.02 -5.82
#